data_AF-A0A963DXB3-F1
#
_entry.id   AF-A0A963DXB3-F1
#
_cell.length_a   1.000
_cell.length_b   1.000
_cell.length_c   1.000
_cell.angle_alpha   90.00
_cell.angle_beta   90.00
_cell.angle_gamma   90.00
#
_symmetry.space_group_name_H-M   'P 1'
#
loop_
_entity.id
_entity.type
_entity.pdbx_description
1 polymer ?
#
loop_
_entity_poly.entity_id
_entity_poly.type
_entity_poly.pdbx_seq_one_letter_code
_entity_poly.pdbx_strand_id
1 'polypeptide(L)'
;MKTPDLPASDADGGTPSGTSRPPIEIGWTLVDSAAELDGALILEARQRVLDEVGRIFPGFDWRLTVVRTAGRGEAGAADAPELFQCGLTEHDRHGWDFSCVITGRALLGYERADARAMPSRALSIAVVSLAGLLPAPEPSPPEAARRLANLFLHLLGDLNGIAHGDDPRDYMSVPTDAAGFEAMAGYRDGAVAALGEELDDVADVRLEERAQLAGRNVPGFYLHAIWLLRGEILSGVWQARPWQFPFRLNRLTTGAVSTLMILIMTAEAWDLGMSQPLSRMTAFSAFILLATSGFILRRQQLLLTRSSKQLSEHIVLTDTAIALVVFFGMATTYLLLFGLTLLLANWLFSDVLVASWAASLPQPPAASNYLALAQLIASLGILIGSLGASFEGRHYFRHVAYVDEEL
;
A
#
# COMPACT_ATOMS: atom_id res chain seq x y z
N MET A 1 -24.67 33.71 -24.34
CA MET A 1 -24.02 32.63 -25.13
C MET A 1 -24.40 31.33 -24.45
N LYS A 2 -25.25 30.54 -25.08
CA LYS A 2 -26.05 29.47 -24.47
C LYS A 2 -25.33 28.13 -24.69
N THR A 3 -24.96 27.46 -23.60
CA THR A 3 -24.40 26.11 -23.58
C THR A 3 -25.45 25.10 -24.07
N PRO A 4 -25.10 24.10 -24.89
CA PRO A 4 -26.05 23.06 -25.29
C PRO A 4 -26.15 21.98 -24.20
N ASP A 5 -27.38 21.67 -23.78
CA ASP A 5 -27.75 20.55 -22.92
C ASP A 5 -27.51 19.22 -23.65
N LEU A 6 -26.89 18.26 -22.96
CA LEU A 6 -26.86 16.85 -23.34
C LEU A 6 -28.17 16.17 -22.88
N PRO A 7 -28.76 15.25 -23.66
CA PRO A 7 -30.06 14.68 -23.35
C PRO A 7 -30.01 13.73 -22.14
N ALA A 8 -31.06 13.83 -21.32
CA ALA A 8 -31.34 12.95 -20.20
C ALA A 8 -31.61 11.51 -20.68
N SER A 9 -31.04 10.53 -19.98
CA SER A 9 -31.26 9.11 -20.18
C SER A 9 -32.69 8.74 -19.77
N ASP A 10 -33.47 8.22 -20.72
CA ASP A 10 -34.77 7.61 -20.47
C ASP A 10 -34.60 6.35 -19.60
N ALA A 11 -35.29 6.33 -18.47
CA ALA A 11 -35.47 5.16 -17.64
C ALA A 11 -36.70 4.41 -18.15
N ASP A 12 -36.48 3.37 -18.98
CA ASP A 12 -37.52 2.43 -19.35
C ASP A 12 -37.40 1.14 -18.53
N GLY A 13 -38.51 0.77 -17.89
CA GLY A 13 -38.63 -0.39 -17.03
C GLY A 13 -38.77 -1.66 -17.84
N GLY A 14 -37.66 -2.35 -18.07
CA GLY A 14 -37.61 -3.70 -18.64
C GLY A 14 -37.44 -4.78 -17.56
N THR A 15 -38.32 -5.78 -17.56
CA THR A 15 -38.23 -7.04 -16.82
C THR A 15 -36.87 -7.77 -17.00
N PRO A 16 -36.36 -8.49 -15.97
CA PRO A 16 -35.04 -9.11 -16.02
C PRO A 16 -35.10 -10.45 -16.76
N SER A 17 -34.88 -10.42 -18.06
CA SER A 17 -34.61 -11.62 -18.87
C SER A 17 -33.45 -11.35 -19.82
N GLY A 18 -32.26 -11.48 -19.26
CA GLY A 18 -30.98 -11.42 -19.95
C GLY A 18 -29.90 -11.57 -18.89
N THR A 19 -29.06 -12.60 -18.99
CA THR A 19 -27.86 -12.74 -18.16
C THR A 19 -26.98 -11.51 -18.38
N SER A 20 -27.13 -10.49 -17.54
CA SER A 20 -26.29 -9.29 -17.59
C SER A 20 -24.89 -9.72 -17.18
N ARG A 21 -23.91 -9.50 -18.05
CA ARG A 21 -22.51 -9.75 -17.72
C ARG A 21 -22.12 -8.94 -16.48
N PRO A 22 -21.36 -9.51 -15.53
CA PRO A 22 -20.86 -8.79 -14.38
C PRO A 22 -20.08 -7.54 -14.83
N PRO A 23 -20.38 -6.35 -14.29
CA PRO A 23 -19.68 -5.11 -14.67
C PRO A 23 -18.31 -5.02 -14.01
N ILE A 24 -17.31 -4.56 -14.76
CA ILE A 24 -16.02 -4.11 -14.23
C ILE A 24 -15.83 -2.64 -14.59
N GLU A 25 -15.66 -1.79 -13.59
CA GLU A 25 -15.50 -0.35 -13.71
C GLU A 25 -14.06 0.08 -13.45
N ILE A 26 -13.42 0.64 -14.47
CA ILE A 26 -12.08 1.19 -14.41
C ILE A 26 -12.18 2.72 -14.51
N GLY A 27 -11.43 3.42 -13.68
CA GLY A 27 -11.28 4.87 -13.80
C GLY A 27 -9.87 5.31 -14.12
N TRP A 28 -9.74 6.26 -15.04
CA TRP A 28 -8.51 6.97 -15.31
C TRP A 28 -8.63 8.40 -14.81
N THR A 29 -7.80 8.76 -13.84
CA THR A 29 -7.74 10.10 -13.25
C THR A 29 -6.55 10.85 -13.83
N LEU A 30 -6.82 11.89 -14.61
CA LEU A 30 -5.80 12.77 -15.18
C LEU A 30 -5.48 13.89 -14.18
N VAL A 31 -4.26 13.90 -13.64
CA VAL A 31 -3.80 14.83 -12.61
C VAL A 31 -2.68 15.67 -13.19
N ASP A 32 -3.00 16.66 -14.02
CA ASP A 32 -2.13 17.75 -14.51
C ASP A 32 -2.92 18.68 -15.45
N SER A 33 -2.30 19.75 -15.93
CA SER A 33 -2.98 20.71 -16.81
C SER A 33 -3.31 20.08 -18.18
N ALA A 34 -4.40 20.54 -18.82
CA ALA A 34 -4.82 20.04 -20.13
C ALA A 34 -3.80 20.29 -21.26
N ALA A 35 -2.81 21.17 -21.03
CA ALA A 35 -1.72 21.43 -21.98
C ALA A 35 -0.61 20.36 -21.93
N GLU A 36 -0.47 19.65 -20.80
CA GLU A 36 0.56 18.63 -20.58
C GLU A 36 0.06 17.22 -20.93
N LEU A 37 -1.26 17.04 -21.02
CA LEU A 37 -1.89 15.74 -21.28
C LEU A 37 -2.71 15.78 -22.59
N ASP A 38 -2.17 15.17 -23.65
CA ASP A 38 -2.86 15.04 -24.94
C ASP A 38 -4.14 14.20 -24.78
N GLY A 39 -5.30 14.86 -24.87
CA GLY A 39 -6.59 14.19 -24.74
C GLY A 39 -6.87 13.17 -25.83
N ALA A 40 -6.33 13.34 -27.05
CA ALA A 40 -6.52 12.40 -28.14
C ALA A 40 -5.77 11.09 -27.86
N LEU A 41 -4.52 11.21 -27.41
CA LEU A 41 -3.71 10.09 -26.93
C LEU A 41 -4.43 9.26 -25.87
N ILE A 42 -4.95 9.91 -24.83
CA ILE A 42 -5.65 9.23 -23.72
C ILE A 42 -6.90 8.48 -24.22
N LEU A 43 -7.69 9.10 -25.10
CA LEU A 43 -8.89 8.47 -25.65
C LEU A 43 -8.56 7.29 -26.57
N GLU A 44 -7.50 7.39 -27.38
CA GLU A 44 -7.05 6.29 -28.22
C GLU A 44 -6.54 5.11 -27.37
N ALA A 45 -5.71 5.40 -26.36
CA ALA A 45 -5.21 4.38 -25.44
C ALA A 45 -6.36 3.68 -24.69
N ARG A 46 -7.34 4.45 -24.19
CA ARG A 46 -8.55 3.92 -23.56
C ARG A 46 -9.30 2.95 -24.47
N GLN A 47 -9.50 3.33 -25.74
CA GLN A 47 -10.25 2.48 -26.67
C GLN A 47 -9.50 1.17 -26.92
N ARG A 48 -8.18 1.22 -27.10
CA ARG A 48 -7.33 0.02 -27.25
C ARG A 48 -7.43 -0.91 -26.04
N VAL A 49 -7.41 -0.35 -24.82
CA VAL A 49 -7.59 -1.15 -23.60
C VAL A 49 -8.95 -1.83 -23.60
N LEU A 50 -10.03 -1.10 -23.86
CA LEU A 50 -11.39 -1.66 -23.90
C LEU A 50 -11.53 -2.77 -24.95
N ASP A 51 -10.97 -2.56 -26.14
CA ASP A 51 -10.99 -3.56 -27.21
C ASP A 51 -10.24 -4.83 -26.79
N GLU A 52 -9.08 -4.69 -26.15
CA GLU A 52 -8.28 -5.83 -25.71
C GLU A 52 -8.90 -6.58 -24.53
N VAL A 53 -9.32 -5.90 -23.46
CA VAL A 53 -9.96 -6.57 -22.32
C VAL A 53 -11.30 -7.20 -22.71
N GLY A 54 -12.05 -6.58 -23.62
CA GLY A 54 -13.29 -7.16 -24.16
C GLY A 54 -13.04 -8.38 -25.04
N ARG A 55 -11.90 -8.43 -25.75
CA ARG A 55 -11.47 -9.59 -26.53
C ARG A 55 -10.99 -10.74 -25.65
N ILE A 56 -10.17 -10.44 -24.63
CA ILE A 56 -9.56 -11.44 -23.75
C ILE A 56 -10.59 -11.97 -22.74
N PHE A 57 -11.44 -11.10 -22.20
CA PHE A 57 -12.40 -11.39 -21.14
C PHE A 57 -13.83 -11.01 -21.57
N PRO A 58 -14.42 -11.74 -22.54
CA PRO A 58 -15.76 -11.43 -23.05
C PRO A 58 -16.89 -11.68 -22.03
N GLY A 59 -16.58 -12.30 -20.89
CA GLY A 59 -17.53 -12.59 -19.80
C GLY A 59 -18.01 -11.36 -19.03
N PHE A 60 -17.27 -10.25 -19.06
CA PHE A 60 -17.54 -9.04 -18.27
C PHE A 60 -18.11 -7.89 -19.12
N ASP A 61 -18.78 -6.94 -18.46
CA ASP A 61 -19.16 -5.64 -19.03
C ASP A 61 -18.13 -4.58 -18.62
N TRP A 62 -17.15 -4.33 -19.50
CA TRP A 62 -16.04 -3.41 -19.23
C TRP A 62 -16.44 -1.95 -19.43
N ARG A 63 -16.21 -1.13 -18.40
CA ARG A 63 -16.45 0.31 -18.44
C ARG A 63 -15.20 1.05 -18.00
N LEU A 64 -14.65 1.87 -18.88
CA LEU A 64 -13.51 2.72 -18.56
C LEU A 64 -13.93 4.19 -18.60
N THR A 65 -13.88 4.88 -17.48
CA THR A 65 -14.24 6.30 -17.35
C THR A 65 -12.97 7.15 -17.21
N VAL A 66 -12.92 8.31 -17.86
CA VAL A 66 -11.79 9.25 -17.71
C VAL A 66 -12.29 10.49 -17.00
N VAL A 67 -11.67 10.83 -15.88
CA VAL A 67 -11.94 12.07 -15.13
C VAL A 67 -10.71 12.96 -15.13
N ARG A 68 -10.94 14.27 -15.05
CA ARG A 68 -9.88 15.26 -14.92
C ARG A 68 -9.98 15.91 -13.56
N THR A 69 -8.89 15.90 -12.83
CA THR A 69 -8.78 16.58 -11.54
C THR A 69 -7.74 17.69 -11.67
N ALA A 70 -8.07 18.87 -11.16
CA ALA A 70 -7.11 19.98 -11.15
C ALA A 70 -5.91 19.58 -10.27
N GLY A 71 -4.74 19.41 -10.89
CA GLY A 71 -3.49 19.16 -10.17
C GLY A 71 -3.22 20.29 -9.19
N ARG A 72 -2.93 19.96 -7.93
CA ARG A 72 -2.52 20.92 -6.89
C ARG A 72 -1.01 21.12 -6.81
N GLY A 73 -0.23 20.35 -7.58
CA GLY A 73 1.23 20.35 -7.49
C GLY A 73 1.89 21.51 -8.23
N GLU A 74 2.98 22.02 -7.65
CA GLU A 74 3.91 22.96 -8.30
C GLU A 74 4.70 22.26 -9.42
N ALA A 75 5.24 23.03 -10.36
CA ALA A 75 6.08 22.53 -11.45
C ALA A 75 7.29 21.75 -10.91
N GLY A 76 7.37 20.45 -11.20
CA GLY A 76 8.43 19.55 -10.72
C GLY A 76 8.07 18.07 -10.83
N ALA A 77 8.90 17.18 -10.28
CA ALA A 77 8.60 15.75 -10.23
C ALA A 77 7.40 15.47 -9.29
N ALA A 78 6.55 14.51 -9.63
CA ALA A 78 5.35 14.20 -8.89
C ALA A 78 5.61 13.26 -7.72
N ASP A 79 4.86 13.50 -6.65
CA ASP A 79 4.92 12.75 -5.42
C ASP A 79 3.91 11.60 -5.45
N ALA A 80 4.41 10.35 -5.53
CA ALA A 80 3.57 9.17 -5.67
C ALA A 80 2.46 9.07 -4.60
N PRO A 81 2.76 9.23 -3.29
CA PRO A 81 1.75 9.35 -2.24
C PRO A 81 0.59 10.34 -2.51
N GLU A 82 0.86 11.53 -3.07
CA GLU A 82 -0.19 12.50 -3.39
C GLU A 82 -1.08 11.98 -4.52
N LEU A 83 -0.47 11.37 -5.54
CA LEU A 83 -1.17 10.79 -6.67
C LEU A 83 -2.05 9.60 -6.25
N PHE A 84 -1.56 8.69 -5.38
CA PHE A 84 -2.38 7.61 -4.83
C PHE A 84 -3.59 8.15 -4.05
N GLN A 85 -3.42 9.20 -3.25
CA GLN A 85 -4.55 9.82 -2.54
C GLN A 85 -5.58 10.42 -3.49
N CYS A 86 -5.13 11.04 -4.59
CA CYS A 86 -6.03 11.54 -5.63
C CYS A 86 -6.78 10.38 -6.30
N GLY A 87 -6.06 9.33 -6.69
CA GLY A 87 -6.63 8.15 -7.30
C GLY A 87 -7.68 7.48 -6.43
N LEU A 88 -7.42 7.42 -5.12
CA LEU A 88 -8.31 6.81 -4.15
C LEU A 88 -9.55 7.65 -3.91
N THR A 89 -9.40 8.97 -3.88
CA THR A 89 -10.55 9.89 -3.75
C THR A 89 -11.52 9.71 -4.92
N GLU A 90 -11.01 9.61 -6.15
CA GLU A 90 -11.85 9.41 -7.33
C GLU A 90 -12.38 7.96 -7.43
N HIS A 91 -11.56 6.97 -7.06
CA HIS A 91 -11.95 5.56 -6.93
C HIS A 91 -13.17 5.41 -6.02
N ASP A 92 -13.10 5.90 -4.78
CA ASP A 92 -14.19 5.85 -3.81
C ASP A 92 -15.42 6.64 -4.26
N ARG A 93 -15.20 7.80 -4.91
CA ARG A 93 -16.27 8.70 -5.35
C ARG A 93 -17.11 8.07 -6.46
N HIS A 94 -16.46 7.36 -7.38
CA HIS A 94 -17.10 6.79 -8.54
C HIS A 94 -17.44 5.31 -8.37
N GLY A 95 -16.94 4.66 -7.32
CA GLY A 95 -17.14 3.24 -7.08
C GLY A 95 -16.53 2.40 -8.20
N TRP A 96 -15.32 2.76 -8.63
CA TRP A 96 -14.55 1.95 -9.56
C TRP A 96 -14.03 0.69 -8.85
N ASP A 97 -13.65 -0.31 -9.61
CA ASP A 97 -13.00 -1.52 -9.11
C ASP A 97 -11.47 -1.39 -9.25
N PHE A 98 -11.01 -0.66 -10.28
CA PHE A 98 -9.61 -0.30 -10.47
C PHE A 98 -9.47 1.18 -10.85
N SER A 99 -8.41 1.84 -10.37
CA SER A 99 -8.11 3.24 -10.69
C SER A 99 -6.70 3.41 -11.22
N CYS A 100 -6.52 4.20 -12.28
CA CYS A 100 -5.22 4.57 -12.81
C CYS A 100 -5.08 6.09 -12.81
N VAL A 101 -4.06 6.58 -12.11
CA VAL A 101 -3.74 8.00 -12.04
C VAL A 101 -2.65 8.30 -13.07
N ILE A 102 -2.94 9.17 -14.02
CA ILE A 102 -2.02 9.53 -15.10
C ILE A 102 -1.55 10.97 -14.89
N THR A 103 -0.24 11.15 -14.82
CA THR A 103 0.44 12.45 -14.69
C THR A 103 1.42 12.66 -15.84
N GLY A 104 1.56 13.91 -16.29
CA GLY A 104 2.58 14.33 -17.24
C GLY A 104 3.96 14.50 -16.60
N ARG A 105 4.04 14.50 -15.27
CA ARG A 105 5.28 14.73 -14.51
C ARG A 105 6.05 13.43 -14.30
N ALA A 106 7.39 13.53 -14.22
CA ALA A 106 8.24 12.41 -13.84
C ALA A 106 7.95 11.98 -12.39
N LEU A 107 7.91 10.68 -12.12
CA LEU A 107 7.72 10.15 -10.76
C LEU A 107 9.07 10.11 -10.03
N LEU A 108 9.07 10.53 -8.76
CA LEU A 108 10.21 10.31 -7.88
C LEU A 108 10.16 8.87 -7.36
N GLY A 109 10.88 7.96 -8.01
CA GLY A 109 11.12 6.63 -7.47
C GLY A 109 12.25 6.62 -6.43
N TYR A 110 12.13 5.73 -5.45
CA TYR A 110 13.17 5.46 -4.46
C TYR A 110 14.15 4.37 -4.92
N GLU A 111 13.73 3.44 -5.78
CA GLU A 111 14.57 2.38 -6.36
C GLU A 111 15.00 2.72 -7.80
N ARG A 112 14.14 3.41 -8.56
CA ARG A 112 14.41 3.87 -9.93
C ARG A 112 14.23 5.38 -10.05
N ALA A 113 15.28 6.07 -10.53
CA ALA A 113 15.25 7.51 -10.74
C ALA A 113 14.22 7.95 -11.79
N ASP A 114 13.83 7.06 -12.70
CA ASP A 114 12.93 7.30 -13.84
C ASP A 114 11.74 6.33 -13.86
N ALA A 115 11.04 6.20 -12.73
CA ALA A 115 9.86 5.33 -12.64
C ALA A 115 8.74 5.80 -13.60
N ARG A 116 8.26 4.86 -14.42
CA ARG A 116 7.19 5.02 -15.42
C ARG A 116 5.84 4.71 -14.82
N ALA A 117 5.77 3.72 -13.92
CA ALA A 117 4.57 3.40 -13.19
C ALA A 117 4.84 2.83 -11.79
N MET A 118 3.83 2.95 -10.94
CA MET A 118 3.82 2.40 -9.58
C MET A 118 2.43 1.81 -9.30
N PRO A 119 2.27 0.48 -9.33
CA PRO A 119 1.04 -0.18 -8.89
C PRO A 119 0.95 -0.28 -7.37
N SER A 120 -0.29 -0.30 -6.88
CA SER A 120 -0.69 -0.58 -5.50
C SER A 120 -1.87 -1.53 -5.51
N ARG A 121 -1.58 -2.82 -5.35
CA ARG A 121 -2.57 -3.89 -5.24
C ARG A 121 -3.50 -3.66 -4.06
N ALA A 122 -2.92 -3.25 -2.93
CA ALA A 122 -3.67 -3.00 -1.70
C ALA A 122 -4.73 -1.88 -1.85
N LEU A 123 -4.58 -0.99 -2.83
CA LEU A 123 -5.54 0.07 -3.11
C LEU A 123 -6.37 -0.18 -4.38
N SER A 124 -6.00 -1.19 -5.19
CA SER A 124 -6.44 -1.35 -6.58
C SER A 124 -6.18 -0.09 -7.43
N ILE A 125 -5.04 0.58 -7.18
CA ILE A 125 -4.65 1.83 -7.85
C ILE A 125 -3.29 1.68 -8.49
N ALA A 126 -3.12 2.16 -9.71
CA ALA A 126 -1.82 2.37 -10.31
C ALA A 126 -1.58 3.86 -10.61
N VAL A 127 -0.33 4.29 -10.55
CA VAL A 127 0.11 5.62 -10.96
C VAL A 127 1.02 5.49 -12.18
N VAL A 128 0.79 6.30 -13.21
CA VAL A 128 1.52 6.29 -14.48
C VAL A 128 2.07 7.67 -14.80
N SER A 129 3.36 7.73 -15.14
CA SER A 129 4.06 8.91 -15.63
C SER A 129 4.19 8.88 -17.16
N LEU A 130 3.60 9.86 -17.84
CA LEU A 130 3.83 10.03 -19.28
C LEU A 130 5.25 10.52 -19.58
N ALA A 131 5.88 11.31 -18.69
CA ALA A 131 7.28 11.73 -18.86
C ALA A 131 8.24 10.54 -18.87
N GLY A 132 8.01 9.54 -18.01
CA GLY A 132 8.79 8.30 -18.00
C GLY A 132 8.46 7.35 -19.15
N LEU A 133 7.17 7.28 -19.55
CA LEU A 133 6.70 6.36 -20.59
C LEU A 133 7.02 6.84 -22.02
N LEU A 134 7.00 8.16 -22.25
CA LEU A 134 7.17 8.79 -23.55
C LEU A 134 8.44 9.68 -23.55
N PRO A 135 9.64 9.09 -23.39
CA PRO A 135 10.88 9.87 -23.39
C PRO A 135 11.13 10.50 -24.77
N ALA A 136 11.89 11.59 -24.80
CA ALA A 136 12.27 12.26 -26.03
C ALA A 136 13.24 11.39 -26.88
N PRO A 137 13.11 11.37 -28.23
CA PRO A 137 12.10 12.06 -29.04
C PRO A 137 10.71 11.43 -28.87
N GLU A 138 9.68 12.27 -28.80
CA GLU A 138 8.31 11.80 -28.58
C GLU A 138 7.88 10.83 -29.70
N PRO A 139 7.32 9.66 -29.33
CA PRO A 139 6.82 8.70 -30.30
C PRO A 139 5.61 9.26 -31.05
N SER A 140 5.26 8.62 -32.17
CA SER A 140 4.03 8.99 -32.89
C SER A 140 2.79 8.79 -32.00
N PRO A 141 1.71 9.59 -32.16
CA PRO A 141 0.52 9.46 -31.31
C PRO A 141 -0.05 8.02 -31.22
N PRO A 142 -0.12 7.23 -32.31
CA PRO A 142 -0.60 5.84 -32.22
C PRO A 142 0.33 4.90 -31.45
N GLU A 143 1.64 5.18 -31.45
CA GLU A 143 2.66 4.43 -30.73
C GLU A 143 2.63 4.78 -29.25
N ALA A 144 2.51 6.07 -28.92
CA ALA A 144 2.28 6.54 -27.55
C ALA A 144 1.01 5.90 -26.95
N ALA A 145 -0.09 5.87 -27.71
CA ALA A 145 -1.35 5.28 -27.27
C ALA A 145 -1.22 3.78 -27.00
N ARG A 146 -0.47 3.07 -27.86
CA ARG A 146 -0.18 1.65 -27.68
C ARG A 146 0.66 1.40 -26.45
N ARG A 147 1.72 2.18 -26.21
CA ARG A 147 2.56 2.04 -25.02
C ARG A 147 1.76 2.24 -23.74
N LEU A 148 0.92 3.27 -23.69
CA LEU A 148 0.04 3.51 -22.54
C LEU A 148 -0.98 2.39 -22.33
N ALA A 149 -1.58 1.87 -23.40
CA ALA A 149 -2.50 0.74 -23.31
C ALA A 149 -1.80 -0.54 -22.81
N ASN A 150 -0.64 -0.87 -23.36
CA ASN A 150 0.14 -2.05 -22.96
C ASN A 150 0.64 -1.95 -21.51
N LEU A 151 1.11 -0.76 -21.10
CA LEU A 151 1.45 -0.52 -19.70
C LEU A 151 0.23 -0.67 -18.78
N PHE A 152 -0.94 -0.16 -19.17
CA PHE A 152 -2.14 -0.34 -18.36
C PHE A 152 -2.54 -1.82 -18.24
N LEU A 153 -2.42 -2.61 -19.31
CA LEU A 153 -2.70 -4.06 -19.25
C LEU A 153 -1.68 -4.79 -18.35
N HIS A 154 -0.40 -4.42 -18.41
CA HIS A 154 0.60 -4.91 -17.45
C HIS A 154 0.18 -4.59 -16.01
N LEU A 155 -0.14 -3.32 -15.72
CA LEU A 155 -0.58 -2.87 -14.39
C LEU A 155 -1.87 -3.54 -13.94
N LEU A 156 -2.81 -3.81 -14.84
CA LEU A 156 -4.03 -4.54 -14.51
C LEU A 156 -3.70 -5.95 -14.00
N GLY A 157 -2.72 -6.61 -14.61
CA GLY A 157 -2.22 -7.89 -14.11
C GLY A 157 -1.51 -7.75 -12.75
N ASP A 158 -0.71 -6.70 -12.56
CA ASP A 158 -0.08 -6.43 -11.26
C ASP A 158 -1.10 -6.22 -10.15
N LEU A 159 -2.12 -5.39 -10.39
CA LEU A 159 -3.20 -5.09 -9.44
C LEU A 159 -3.94 -6.36 -9.00
N ASN A 160 -4.08 -7.34 -9.91
CA ASN A 160 -4.68 -8.65 -9.64
C ASN A 160 -3.65 -9.74 -9.27
N GLY A 161 -2.38 -9.36 -9.06
CA GLY A 161 -1.37 -10.26 -8.53
C GLY A 161 -0.83 -11.34 -9.45
N ILE A 162 -0.95 -11.13 -10.75
CA ILE A 162 -0.39 -12.05 -11.73
C ILE A 162 1.14 -11.99 -11.64
N ALA A 163 1.78 -13.17 -11.67
CA ALA A 163 3.23 -13.24 -11.58
C ALA A 163 3.90 -12.79 -12.89
N HIS A 164 5.06 -12.13 -12.76
CA HIS A 164 5.88 -11.73 -13.88
C HIS A 164 6.45 -12.92 -14.66
N GLY A 165 6.53 -12.77 -15.97
CA GLY A 165 7.10 -13.75 -16.91
C GLY A 165 8.32 -13.21 -17.66
N ASP A 166 9.16 -14.14 -18.13
CA ASP A 166 10.38 -13.78 -18.87
C ASP A 166 10.16 -13.51 -20.38
N ASP A 167 8.95 -13.75 -20.90
CA ASP A 167 8.66 -13.60 -22.33
C ASP A 167 8.32 -12.16 -22.69
N PRO A 168 9.13 -11.46 -23.50
CA PRO A 168 8.88 -10.06 -23.86
C PRO A 168 7.55 -9.79 -24.57
N ARG A 169 6.86 -10.83 -25.07
CA ARG A 169 5.53 -10.70 -25.69
C ARG A 169 4.39 -10.80 -24.69
N ASP A 170 4.66 -11.24 -23.48
CA ASP A 170 3.69 -11.32 -22.40
C ASP A 170 3.45 -9.90 -21.83
N TYR A 171 2.19 -9.54 -21.60
CA TYR A 171 1.88 -8.32 -20.86
C TYR A 171 2.51 -8.32 -19.47
N MET A 172 2.72 -9.49 -18.84
CA MET A 172 3.38 -9.60 -17.53
C MET A 172 4.91 -9.68 -17.62
N SER A 173 5.52 -9.29 -18.73
CA SER A 173 6.98 -9.12 -18.77
C SER A 173 7.40 -7.79 -18.18
N VAL A 174 8.54 -7.76 -17.48
CA VAL A 174 9.09 -6.51 -16.91
C VAL A 174 9.81 -5.73 -18.03
N PRO A 175 9.26 -4.59 -18.50
CA PRO A 175 9.82 -3.87 -19.63
C PRO A 175 11.02 -3.03 -19.21
N THR A 176 12.19 -3.31 -19.78
CA THR A 176 13.41 -2.52 -19.51
C THR A 176 13.44 -1.20 -20.28
N ASP A 177 12.85 -1.15 -21.47
CA ASP A 177 12.87 -0.01 -22.36
C ASP A 177 11.54 0.18 -23.11
N ALA A 178 11.48 1.22 -23.94
CA ALA A 178 10.32 1.54 -24.76
C ALA A 178 9.94 0.40 -25.74
N ALA A 179 10.94 -0.33 -26.27
CA ALA A 179 10.73 -1.44 -27.19
C ALA A 179 10.08 -2.64 -26.49
N GLY A 180 10.38 -2.85 -25.21
CA GLY A 180 9.73 -3.85 -24.37
C GLY A 180 8.21 -3.70 -24.34
N PHE A 181 7.71 -2.47 -24.14
CA PHE A 181 6.26 -2.21 -24.17
C PHE A 181 5.62 -2.48 -25.52
N GLU A 182 6.34 -2.27 -26.62
CA GLU A 182 5.83 -2.50 -27.97
C GLU A 182 5.83 -3.98 -28.36
N ALA A 183 6.69 -4.78 -27.74
CA ALA A 183 6.76 -6.22 -27.96
C ALA A 183 5.58 -6.97 -27.33
N MET A 184 4.96 -6.40 -26.28
CA MET A 184 3.82 -6.98 -25.57
C MET A 184 2.60 -7.14 -26.48
N ALA A 185 2.02 -8.34 -26.50
CA ALA A 185 0.94 -8.71 -27.42
C ALA A 185 -0.21 -9.49 -26.78
N GLY A 186 -0.06 -10.01 -25.56
CA GLY A 186 -1.09 -10.80 -24.90
C GLY A 186 -0.63 -11.35 -23.55
N TYR A 187 -1.56 -11.84 -22.73
CA TYR A 187 -1.23 -12.67 -21.58
C TYR A 187 -0.97 -14.12 -22.02
N ARG A 188 -0.03 -14.80 -21.37
CA ARG A 188 0.21 -16.24 -21.61
C ARG A 188 -0.89 -17.14 -21.04
N ASP A 189 -0.88 -18.38 -21.52
CA ASP A 189 -1.74 -19.46 -21.05
C ASP A 189 -1.55 -19.67 -19.53
N GLY A 190 -2.63 -19.57 -18.77
CA GLY A 190 -2.63 -19.61 -17.30
C GLY A 190 -2.82 -18.24 -16.65
N ALA A 191 -2.17 -17.18 -17.15
CA ALA A 191 -2.35 -15.81 -16.66
C ALA A 191 -3.77 -15.30 -16.97
N VAL A 192 -4.31 -15.61 -18.15
CA VAL A 192 -5.70 -15.29 -18.50
C VAL A 192 -6.69 -15.98 -17.55
N ALA A 193 -6.44 -17.25 -17.19
CA ALA A 193 -7.35 -17.99 -16.31
C ALA A 193 -7.30 -17.42 -14.89
N ALA A 194 -6.10 -17.20 -14.34
CA ALA A 194 -5.92 -16.59 -13.03
C ALA A 194 -6.51 -15.18 -12.96
N LEU A 195 -6.21 -14.32 -13.94
CA LEU A 195 -6.77 -12.97 -14.01
C LEU A 195 -8.30 -13.00 -14.15
N GLY A 196 -8.84 -13.96 -14.90
CA GLY A 196 -10.28 -14.15 -15.02
C GLY A 196 -10.96 -14.53 -13.71
N GLU A 197 -10.31 -15.36 -12.88
CA GLU A 197 -10.80 -15.76 -11.54
C GLU A 197 -10.82 -14.55 -10.59
N GLU A 198 -9.72 -13.79 -10.52
CA GLU A 198 -9.64 -12.58 -9.69
C GLU A 198 -10.66 -11.51 -10.12
N LEU A 199 -10.89 -11.34 -11.43
CA LEU A 199 -11.91 -10.43 -11.94
C LEU A 199 -13.34 -10.88 -11.61
N ASP A 200 -13.60 -12.20 -11.56
CA ASP A 200 -14.91 -12.74 -11.19
C ASP A 200 -15.20 -12.45 -9.71
N ASP A 201 -14.21 -12.65 -8.83
CA ASP A 201 -14.29 -12.32 -7.41
C ASP A 201 -14.58 -10.82 -7.20
N VAL A 202 -13.84 -9.93 -7.88
CA VAL A 202 -14.06 -8.49 -7.81
C VAL A 202 -15.47 -8.10 -8.26
N ALA A 203 -15.98 -8.71 -9.32
CA ALA A 203 -17.30 -8.39 -9.84
C ALA A 203 -18.45 -8.97 -8.98
N ASP A 204 -18.25 -10.14 -8.37
CA ASP A 204 -19.23 -10.79 -7.50
C ASP A 204 -19.36 -10.05 -6.16
N VAL A 205 -18.23 -9.65 -5.56
CA VAL A 205 -18.22 -8.81 -4.34
C VAL A 205 -19.06 -7.55 -4.54
N ARG A 206 -18.98 -6.89 -5.70
CA ARG A 206 -19.79 -5.70 -6.01
C ARG A 206 -21.30 -5.99 -6.09
N LEU A 207 -21.67 -7.16 -6.62
CA LEU A 207 -23.07 -7.62 -6.68
C LEU A 207 -23.60 -7.88 -5.26
N GLU A 208 -22.77 -8.45 -4.38
CA GLU A 208 -23.10 -8.65 -2.97
C GLU A 208 -23.14 -7.33 -2.17
N GLU A 209 -22.20 -6.40 -2.38
CA GLU A 209 -22.15 -5.10 -1.70
C GLU A 209 -23.43 -4.29 -1.95
N ARG A 210 -23.98 -4.32 -3.17
CA ARG A 210 -25.27 -3.65 -3.48
C ARG A 210 -26.46 -4.33 -2.82
N ALA A 211 -26.41 -5.64 -2.61
CA ALA A 211 -27.50 -6.42 -2.00
C ALA A 211 -27.48 -6.38 -0.46
N GLN A 212 -26.30 -6.24 0.17
CA GLN A 212 -26.12 -6.37 1.63
C GLN A 212 -26.14 -5.05 2.41
N LEU A 213 -26.14 -3.89 1.75
CA LEU A 213 -26.21 -2.55 2.39
C LEU A 213 -27.53 -2.22 3.11
N ALA A 214 -28.41 -3.21 3.30
CA ALA A 214 -29.66 -3.11 4.06
C ALA A 214 -29.58 -3.81 5.44
N GLY A 215 -28.57 -3.55 6.31
CA GLY A 215 -28.48 -4.40 7.52
C GLY A 215 -27.56 -4.11 8.72
N ARG A 216 -27.30 -2.86 9.11
CA ARG A 216 -27.36 -2.41 10.53
C ARG A 216 -26.42 -2.95 11.64
N ASN A 217 -25.18 -3.42 11.39
CA ASN A 217 -24.19 -3.64 12.49
C ASN A 217 -22.71 -3.41 12.08
N VAL A 218 -22.20 -2.18 12.24
CA VAL A 218 -20.83 -1.79 11.82
C VAL A 218 -19.71 -2.62 12.49
N PRO A 219 -19.66 -2.83 13.83
CA PRO A 219 -18.54 -3.58 14.43
C PRO A 219 -18.54 -5.08 14.06
N GLY A 220 -19.73 -5.64 13.88
CA GLY A 220 -19.90 -7.03 13.43
C GLY A 220 -19.46 -7.21 11.98
N PHE A 221 -19.75 -6.22 11.14
CA PHE A 221 -19.26 -6.16 9.77
C PHE A 221 -17.73 -6.12 9.70
N TYR A 222 -17.07 -5.25 10.48
CA TYR A 222 -15.60 -5.20 10.54
C TYR A 222 -14.99 -6.56 10.94
N LEU A 223 -15.50 -7.19 11.99
CA LEU A 223 -15.00 -8.49 12.44
C LEU A 223 -15.27 -9.60 11.41
N HIS A 224 -16.42 -9.56 10.74
CA HIS A 224 -16.78 -10.54 9.72
C HIS A 224 -15.93 -10.37 8.46
N ALA A 225 -15.79 -9.16 7.95
CA ALA A 225 -14.94 -8.83 6.80
C ALA A 225 -13.48 -9.23 7.06
N ILE A 226 -12.92 -8.88 8.23
CA ILE A 226 -11.55 -9.29 8.61
C ILE A 226 -11.40 -10.81 8.66
N TRP A 227 -12.44 -11.53 9.11
CA TRP A 227 -12.41 -12.98 9.19
C TRP A 227 -12.48 -13.64 7.81
N LEU A 228 -13.34 -13.11 6.93
CA LEU A 228 -13.56 -13.62 5.58
C LEU A 228 -12.32 -13.35 4.71
N LEU A 229 -11.80 -12.12 4.75
CA LEU A 229 -10.69 -11.63 3.93
C LEU A 229 -9.30 -11.84 4.56
N ARG A 230 -9.19 -12.71 5.57
CA ARG A 230 -7.93 -12.93 6.30
C ARG A 230 -6.77 -13.39 5.40
N GLY A 231 -7.07 -14.13 4.34
CA GLY A 231 -6.07 -14.65 3.40
C GLY A 231 -5.41 -13.53 2.60
N GLU A 232 -6.22 -12.64 2.04
CA GLU A 232 -5.78 -11.44 1.31
C GLU A 232 -5.08 -10.44 2.22
N ILE A 233 -5.60 -10.23 3.43
CA ILE A 233 -4.95 -9.35 4.42
C ILE A 233 -3.56 -9.91 4.78
N LEU A 234 -3.44 -11.22 5.01
CA LEU A 234 -2.15 -11.85 5.33
C LEU A 234 -1.18 -11.83 4.14
N SER A 235 -1.67 -12.05 2.92
CA SER A 235 -0.83 -12.00 1.71
C SER A 235 -0.33 -10.57 1.46
N GLY A 236 -1.20 -9.56 1.58
CA GLY A 236 -0.83 -8.15 1.48
C GLY A 236 0.17 -7.72 2.57
N VAL A 237 -0.05 -8.15 3.81
CA VAL A 237 0.89 -7.89 4.92
C VAL A 237 2.26 -8.54 4.65
N TRP A 238 2.29 -9.76 4.11
CA TRP A 238 3.54 -10.44 3.78
C TRP A 238 4.27 -9.77 2.61
N GLN A 239 3.54 -9.33 1.57
CA GLN A 239 4.10 -8.64 0.42
C GLN A 239 4.69 -7.27 0.79
N ALA A 240 4.07 -6.56 1.73
CA ALA A 240 4.59 -5.28 2.25
C ALA A 240 5.94 -5.42 3.01
N ARG A 241 6.42 -6.65 3.24
CA ARG A 241 7.70 -6.97 3.92
C ARG A 241 7.95 -6.12 5.18
N PRO A 242 7.03 -6.08 6.15
CA PRO A 242 7.12 -5.23 7.33
C PRO A 242 8.40 -5.47 8.14
N TRP A 243 8.99 -6.66 8.05
CA TRP A 243 10.27 -6.97 8.69
C TRP A 243 11.47 -6.16 8.16
N GLN A 244 11.34 -5.52 7.00
CA GLN A 244 12.37 -4.62 6.45
C GLN A 244 12.26 -3.19 7.00
N PHE A 245 11.18 -2.82 7.69
CA PHE A 245 10.96 -1.47 8.24
C PHE A 245 12.15 -0.93 9.07
N PRO A 246 12.73 -1.69 10.02
CA PRO A 246 13.89 -1.19 10.78
C PRO A 246 15.14 -0.94 9.92
N PHE A 247 15.29 -1.59 8.77
CA PHE A 247 16.42 -1.35 7.88
C PHE A 247 16.17 -0.21 6.90
N ARG A 248 14.89 0.04 6.56
CA ARG A 248 14.45 1.12 5.67
C ARG A 248 14.38 2.47 6.38
N LEU A 249 14.03 2.51 7.67
CA LEU A 249 13.82 3.74 8.43
C LEU A 249 15.04 4.12 9.27
N ASN A 250 16.00 4.79 8.62
CA ASN A 250 17.29 5.10 9.24
C ASN A 250 17.15 5.96 10.51
N ARG A 251 16.21 6.94 10.55
CA ARG A 251 16.01 7.79 11.74
C ARG A 251 15.32 7.06 12.88
N LEU A 252 14.34 6.19 12.57
CA LEU A 252 13.67 5.36 13.57
C LEU A 252 14.69 4.48 14.28
N THR A 253 15.45 3.73 13.51
CA THR A 253 16.39 2.73 14.04
C THR A 253 17.57 3.38 14.73
N THR A 254 18.08 4.50 14.21
CA THR A 254 19.12 5.27 14.90
C THR A 254 18.64 5.75 16.27
N GLY A 255 17.44 6.36 16.36
CA GLY A 255 16.90 6.80 17.64
C GLY A 255 16.67 5.66 18.63
N ALA A 256 16.18 4.52 18.14
CA ALA A 256 15.93 3.35 18.97
C ALA A 256 17.23 2.69 19.47
N VAL A 257 18.21 2.49 18.59
CA VAL A 257 19.51 1.88 18.94
C VAL A 257 20.31 2.80 19.85
N SER A 258 20.33 4.12 19.62
CA SER A 258 20.97 5.07 20.53
C SER A 258 20.35 5.01 21.93
N THR A 259 19.02 4.94 22.01
CA THR A 259 18.32 4.78 23.29
C THR A 259 18.73 3.48 23.99
N LEU A 260 18.76 2.37 23.26
CA LEU A 260 19.20 1.07 23.78
C LEU A 260 20.63 1.16 24.34
N MET A 261 21.57 1.74 23.58
CA MET A 261 22.98 1.91 24.00
C MET A 261 23.11 2.73 25.28
N ILE A 262 22.35 3.82 25.41
CA ILE A 262 22.38 4.67 26.60
C ILE A 262 21.81 3.90 27.80
N LEU A 263 20.64 3.30 27.65
CA LEU A 263 19.96 2.61 28.75
C LEU A 263 20.76 1.40 29.24
N ILE A 264 21.31 0.60 28.33
CA ILE A 264 22.06 -0.61 28.72
C ILE A 264 23.39 -0.29 29.43
N MET A 265 23.92 0.92 29.26
CA MET A 265 25.12 1.39 29.96
C MET A 265 24.83 2.04 31.32
N THR A 266 23.55 2.16 31.70
CA THR A 266 23.11 2.93 32.86
C THR A 266 22.62 1.99 33.96
N ALA A 267 23.23 2.03 35.14
CA ALA A 267 22.93 1.12 36.25
C ALA A 267 21.45 1.21 36.69
N GLU A 268 20.87 2.41 36.65
CA GLU A 268 19.48 2.66 37.02
C GLU A 268 18.49 1.89 36.12
N ALA A 269 18.82 1.72 34.83
CA ALA A 269 17.97 0.96 33.92
C ALA A 269 17.99 -0.53 34.24
N TRP A 270 19.14 -1.05 34.67
CA TRP A 270 19.29 -2.43 35.11
C TRP A 270 18.48 -2.69 36.39
N ASP A 271 18.69 -1.87 37.42
CA ASP A 271 17.97 -2.02 38.69
C ASP A 271 16.46 -1.90 38.51
N LEU A 272 16.01 -0.88 37.76
CA LEU A 272 14.59 -0.69 37.48
C LEU A 272 14.02 -1.83 36.63
N GLY A 273 14.67 -2.20 35.52
CA GLY A 273 14.15 -3.20 34.59
C GLY A 273 14.09 -4.59 35.20
N MET A 274 15.14 -4.99 35.92
CA MET A 274 15.25 -6.31 36.51
C MET A 274 14.39 -6.48 37.77
N SER A 275 14.07 -5.41 38.50
CA SER A 275 13.21 -5.45 39.70
C SER A 275 11.73 -5.59 39.40
N GLN A 276 11.30 -5.40 38.15
CA GLN A 276 9.89 -5.52 37.78
C GLN A 276 9.48 -6.97 37.49
N PRO A 277 8.25 -7.36 37.87
CA PRO A 277 7.73 -8.66 37.48
C PRO A 277 7.50 -8.72 35.97
N LEU A 278 7.85 -9.86 35.37
CA LEU A 278 7.78 -10.11 33.93
C LEU A 278 6.38 -9.84 33.34
N SER A 279 5.31 -10.13 34.09
CA SER A 279 3.93 -9.88 33.66
C SER A 279 3.64 -8.38 33.46
N ARG A 280 4.11 -7.51 34.36
CA ARG A 280 3.94 -6.06 34.23
C ARG A 280 4.75 -5.52 33.05
N MET A 281 5.98 -6.01 32.86
CA MET A 281 6.80 -5.61 31.72
C MET A 281 6.23 -6.08 30.39
N THR A 282 5.67 -7.28 30.34
CA THR A 282 4.98 -7.77 29.13
C THR A 282 3.74 -6.92 28.81
N ALA A 283 2.93 -6.58 29.81
CA ALA A 283 1.78 -5.70 29.64
C ALA A 283 2.21 -4.27 29.20
N PHE A 284 3.29 -3.76 29.79
CA PHE A 284 3.86 -2.47 29.41
C PHE A 284 4.38 -2.47 27.97
N SER A 285 5.13 -3.49 27.57
CA SER A 285 5.60 -3.65 26.18
C SER A 285 4.45 -3.75 25.19
N ALA A 286 3.40 -4.52 25.50
CA ALA A 286 2.22 -4.61 24.65
C ALA A 286 1.52 -3.25 24.52
N PHE A 287 1.37 -2.52 25.63
CA PHE A 287 0.80 -1.18 25.63
C PHE A 287 1.62 -0.21 24.79
N ILE A 288 2.94 -0.18 24.96
CA ILE A 288 3.84 0.70 24.19
C ILE A 288 3.81 0.34 22.71
N LEU A 289 3.84 -0.94 22.35
CA LEU A 289 3.77 -1.38 20.97
C LEU A 289 2.47 -0.91 20.28
N LEU A 290 1.33 -1.06 20.96
CA LEU A 290 0.04 -0.59 20.45
C LEU A 290 -0.02 0.95 20.38
N ALA A 291 0.45 1.64 21.42
CA ALA A 291 0.46 3.10 21.49
C ALA A 291 1.34 3.71 20.38
N THR A 292 2.54 3.15 20.17
CA THR A 292 3.45 3.59 19.10
C THR A 292 2.91 3.30 17.72
N SER A 293 2.32 2.11 17.49
CA SER A 293 1.68 1.77 16.22
C SER A 293 0.53 2.74 15.91
N GLY A 294 -0.35 2.99 16.89
CA GLY A 294 -1.44 3.95 16.76
C GLY A 294 -0.96 5.40 16.57
N PHE A 295 0.13 5.78 17.23
CA PHE A 295 0.76 7.09 17.06
C PHE A 295 1.26 7.29 15.62
N ILE A 296 1.95 6.30 15.05
CA ILE A 296 2.44 6.35 13.65
C ILE A 296 1.25 6.42 12.68
N LEU A 297 0.25 5.55 12.84
CA LEU A 297 -0.94 5.53 11.98
C LEU A 297 -1.65 6.89 11.96
N ARG A 298 -1.86 7.49 13.15
CA ARG A 298 -2.52 8.80 13.29
C ARG A 298 -1.68 9.93 12.73
N ARG A 299 -0.37 9.94 13.01
CA ARG A 299 0.52 11.05 12.62
C ARG A 299 0.83 11.04 11.13
N GLN A 300 0.93 9.86 10.51
CA GLN A 300 1.19 9.71 9.08
C GLN A 300 -0.08 9.81 8.22
N GLN A 301 -1.27 10.00 8.84
CA GLN A 301 -2.57 10.03 8.14
C GLN A 301 -2.68 8.86 7.14
N LEU A 302 -2.27 7.67 7.59
CA LEU A 302 -2.31 6.46 6.76
C LEU A 302 -3.71 5.89 6.69
N LEU A 303 -4.54 6.20 7.68
CA LEU A 303 -5.94 5.83 7.69
C LEU A 303 -6.72 6.76 6.76
N LEU A 304 -7.50 6.15 5.89
CA LEU A 304 -8.28 6.85 4.89
C LEU A 304 -9.33 7.71 5.59
N THR A 305 -9.35 9.00 5.26
CA THR A 305 -10.30 9.91 5.89
C THR A 305 -11.68 9.65 5.29
N ARG A 306 -12.61 9.14 6.10
CA ARG A 306 -14.03 8.91 5.78
C ARG A 306 -14.65 10.10 5.04
N SER A 307 -14.63 10.07 3.71
CA SER A 307 -15.16 11.16 2.88
C SER A 307 -16.56 10.87 2.33
N SER A 308 -16.95 9.59 2.18
CA SER A 308 -18.29 9.20 1.75
C SER A 308 -19.05 8.49 2.89
N LYS A 309 -20.37 8.66 2.92
CA LYS A 309 -21.27 8.07 3.95
C LYS A 309 -21.50 6.56 3.77
N GLN A 310 -20.74 5.90 2.89
CA GLN A 310 -20.82 4.47 2.65
C GLN A 310 -19.54 3.83 3.17
N LEU A 311 -19.68 2.98 4.18
CA LEU A 311 -18.64 2.05 4.58
C LEU A 311 -18.61 0.99 3.48
N SER A 312 -17.65 1.07 2.55
CA SER A 312 -17.35 -0.07 1.68
C SER A 312 -16.46 -1.06 2.42
N GLU A 313 -16.59 -2.34 2.11
CA GLU A 313 -15.76 -3.41 2.67
C GLU A 313 -14.29 -3.14 2.38
N HIS A 314 -14.02 -2.57 1.21
CA HIS A 314 -12.70 -2.20 0.72
C HIS A 314 -11.95 -1.20 1.60
N ILE A 315 -12.61 -0.17 2.16
CA ILE A 315 -11.98 0.77 3.09
C ILE A 315 -11.57 0.07 4.38
N VAL A 316 -12.42 -0.86 4.86
CA VAL A 316 -12.15 -1.63 6.07
C VAL A 316 -10.95 -2.56 5.86
N LEU A 317 -10.90 -3.25 4.72
CA LEU A 317 -9.79 -4.13 4.36
C LEU A 317 -8.49 -3.34 4.27
N THR A 318 -8.50 -2.22 3.54
CA THR A 318 -7.32 -1.37 3.33
C THR A 318 -6.79 -0.80 4.65
N ASP A 319 -7.65 -0.15 5.44
CA ASP A 319 -7.25 0.42 6.75
C ASP A 319 -6.72 -0.66 7.69
N THR A 320 -7.31 -1.86 7.67
CA THR A 320 -6.88 -2.99 8.51
C THR A 320 -5.54 -3.55 8.04
N ALA A 321 -5.35 -3.73 6.73
CA ALA A 321 -4.09 -4.20 6.16
C ALA A 321 -2.95 -3.24 6.50
N ILE A 322 -3.15 -1.93 6.31
CA ILE A 322 -2.18 -0.89 6.68
C ILE A 322 -1.87 -0.94 8.18
N ALA A 323 -2.89 -1.04 9.04
CA ALA A 323 -2.70 -1.12 10.48
C ALA A 323 -1.88 -2.34 10.89
N LEU A 324 -2.13 -3.50 10.28
CA LEU A 324 -1.38 -4.73 10.51
C LEU A 324 0.07 -4.62 10.02
N VAL A 325 0.30 -4.09 8.82
CA VAL A 325 1.66 -3.85 8.30
C VAL A 325 2.47 -2.99 9.27
N VAL A 326 1.91 -1.86 9.72
CA VAL A 326 2.58 -0.98 10.69
C VAL A 326 2.84 -1.70 12.00
N PHE A 327 1.84 -2.42 12.53
CA PHE A 327 1.98 -3.18 13.77
C PHE A 327 3.08 -4.23 13.67
N PHE A 328 3.12 -5.03 12.60
CA PHE A 328 4.15 -6.04 12.39
C PHE A 328 5.54 -5.42 12.16
N GLY A 329 5.63 -4.27 11.50
CA GLY A 329 6.89 -3.54 11.36
C GLY A 329 7.44 -3.08 12.71
N MET A 330 6.58 -2.51 13.55
CA MET A 330 6.95 -2.11 14.92
C MET A 330 7.28 -3.32 15.80
N ALA A 331 6.52 -4.41 15.68
CA ALA A 331 6.77 -5.64 16.41
C ALA A 331 8.12 -6.27 16.01
N THR A 332 8.48 -6.23 14.73
CA THR A 332 9.80 -6.71 14.27
C THR A 332 10.91 -5.86 14.87
N THR A 333 10.76 -4.54 14.86
CA THR A 333 11.72 -3.62 15.47
C THR A 333 11.87 -3.90 16.96
N TYR A 334 10.77 -4.18 17.66
CA TYR A 334 10.75 -4.54 19.06
C TYR A 334 11.56 -5.79 19.32
N LEU A 335 11.30 -6.85 18.57
CA LEU A 335 11.97 -8.14 18.72
C LEU A 335 13.47 -8.02 18.44
N LEU A 336 13.88 -7.20 17.47
CA LEU A 336 15.29 -6.94 17.19
C LEU A 336 15.98 -6.22 18.35
N LEU A 337 15.39 -5.14 18.88
CA LEU A 337 15.94 -4.42 20.04
C LEU A 337 15.95 -5.30 21.29
N PHE A 338 14.91 -6.09 21.50
CA PHE A 338 14.79 -7.04 22.60
C PHE A 338 15.90 -8.10 22.54
N GLY A 339 16.06 -8.74 21.38
CA GLY A 339 17.10 -9.74 21.15
C GLY A 339 18.50 -9.15 21.25
N LEU A 340 18.72 -7.96 20.69
CA LEU A 340 19.99 -7.23 20.81
C LEU A 340 20.31 -6.90 22.28
N THR A 341 19.32 -6.45 23.04
CA THR A 341 19.50 -6.17 24.48
C THR A 341 19.90 -7.43 25.23
N LEU A 342 19.23 -8.56 25.00
CA LEU A 342 19.60 -9.83 25.65
C LEU A 342 21.00 -10.30 25.26
N LEU A 343 21.35 -10.18 23.98
CA LEU A 343 22.67 -10.54 23.48
C LEU A 343 23.76 -9.71 24.16
N LEU A 344 23.58 -8.39 24.21
CA LEU A 344 24.54 -7.49 24.85
C LEU A 344 24.58 -7.70 26.37
N ALA A 345 23.43 -7.87 27.02
CA ALA A 345 23.35 -8.11 28.46
C ALA A 345 24.15 -9.37 28.86
N ASN A 346 24.07 -10.44 28.07
CA ASN A 346 24.74 -11.70 28.35
C ASN A 346 26.21 -11.74 27.88
N TRP A 347 26.57 -10.99 26.84
CA TRP A 347 27.91 -11.07 26.23
C TRP A 347 28.88 -9.99 26.74
N LEU A 348 28.37 -8.78 27.03
CA LEU A 348 29.21 -7.63 27.33
C LEU A 348 29.47 -7.44 28.83
N PHE A 349 28.54 -7.84 29.69
CA PHE A 349 28.58 -7.54 31.12
C PHE A 349 28.85 -8.79 31.97
N SER A 350 29.77 -8.67 32.92
CA SER A 350 30.08 -9.76 33.85
C SER A 350 29.07 -9.86 34.99
N ASP A 351 28.88 -11.07 35.53
CA ASP A 351 27.95 -11.33 36.66
C ASP A 351 28.22 -10.43 37.87
N VAL A 352 29.49 -10.11 38.14
CA VAL A 352 29.89 -9.22 39.26
C VAL A 352 29.39 -7.80 39.04
N LEU A 353 29.47 -7.30 37.81
CA LEU A 353 29.00 -5.95 37.49
C LEU A 353 27.47 -5.89 37.54
N VAL A 354 26.78 -6.90 37.00
CA VAL A 354 25.32 -7.00 37.04
C VAL A 354 24.81 -7.05 38.48
N ALA A 355 25.46 -7.83 39.35
CA ALA A 355 25.13 -7.88 40.78
C ALA A 355 25.31 -6.51 41.47
N SER A 356 26.28 -5.70 41.02
CA SER A 356 26.52 -4.37 41.57
C SER A 356 25.47 -3.35 41.12
N TRP A 357 24.97 -3.47 39.89
CA TRP A 357 23.96 -2.57 39.34
C TRP A 357 22.54 -2.93 39.79
N ALA A 358 22.22 -4.22 39.88
CA ALA A 358 20.92 -4.71 40.31
C ALA A 358 20.92 -5.12 41.80
N ALA A 359 21.39 -4.22 42.65
CA ALA A 359 21.56 -4.47 44.08
C ALA A 359 20.23 -4.72 44.82
N SER A 360 19.10 -4.30 44.25
CA SER A 360 17.77 -4.54 44.80
C SER A 360 17.30 -6.01 44.71
N LEU A 361 17.99 -6.85 43.93
CA LEU A 361 17.58 -8.22 43.64
C LEU A 361 18.31 -9.29 44.46
N PRO A 362 17.65 -10.42 44.74
CA PRO A 362 18.31 -11.62 45.23
C PRO A 362 19.38 -12.09 44.22
N GLN A 363 20.57 -12.44 44.73
CA GLN A 363 21.69 -12.93 43.92
C GLN A 363 21.74 -14.47 43.93
N PRO A 364 21.95 -15.14 42.78
CA PRO A 364 22.10 -14.57 41.44
C PRO A 364 20.76 -14.17 40.78
N PRO A 365 20.76 -13.21 39.82
CA PRO A 365 19.55 -12.82 39.12
C PRO A 365 18.97 -13.97 38.28
N ALA A 366 17.65 -14.11 38.28
CA ALA A 366 16.97 -15.10 37.46
C ALA A 366 16.89 -14.66 35.98
N ALA A 367 16.77 -15.61 35.05
CA ALA A 367 16.60 -15.31 33.63
C ALA A 367 15.39 -14.40 33.33
N SER A 368 14.32 -14.50 34.13
CA SER A 368 13.16 -13.61 34.04
C SER A 368 13.49 -12.13 34.23
N ASN A 369 14.53 -11.83 35.01
CA ASN A 369 14.96 -10.47 35.31
C ASN A 369 15.62 -9.85 34.08
N TYR A 370 16.44 -10.63 33.35
CA TYR A 370 17.01 -10.21 32.07
C TYR A 370 15.94 -10.02 31.00
N LEU A 371 14.93 -10.90 30.95
CA LEU A 371 13.77 -10.72 30.06
C LEU A 371 13.03 -9.41 30.39
N ALA A 372 12.77 -9.12 31.67
CA ALA A 372 12.12 -7.88 32.11
C ALA A 372 12.92 -6.62 31.72
N LEU A 373 14.25 -6.65 31.90
CA LEU A 373 15.15 -5.59 31.45
C LEU A 373 15.09 -5.38 29.93
N ALA A 374 15.18 -6.46 29.15
CA ALA A 374 15.13 -6.38 27.70
C ALA A 374 13.77 -5.86 27.21
N GLN A 375 12.67 -6.25 27.85
CA GLN A 375 11.34 -5.71 27.57
C GLN A 375 11.29 -4.20 27.82
N LEU A 376 11.82 -3.72 28.95
CA LEU A 376 11.85 -2.30 29.29
C LEU A 376 12.66 -1.50 28.25
N ILE A 377 13.90 -1.92 27.96
CA ILE A 377 14.80 -1.22 27.04
C ILE A 377 14.24 -1.21 25.63
N ALA A 378 13.73 -2.34 25.12
CA ALA A 378 13.12 -2.42 23.80
C ALA A 378 11.88 -1.53 23.67
N SER A 379 11.05 -1.47 24.72
CA SER A 379 9.84 -0.63 24.74
C SER A 379 10.21 0.85 24.67
N LEU A 380 11.16 1.30 25.50
CA LEU A 380 11.63 2.70 25.48
C LEU A 380 12.35 3.03 24.17
N GLY A 381 13.13 2.09 23.64
CA GLY A 381 13.80 2.21 22.35
C GLY A 381 12.82 2.46 21.20
N ILE A 382 11.73 1.68 21.10
CA ILE A 382 10.70 1.94 20.09
C ILE A 382 9.96 3.25 20.34
N LEU A 383 9.61 3.54 21.59
CA LEU A 383 8.89 4.76 21.92
C LEU A 383 9.69 5.99 21.45
N ILE A 384 10.97 6.07 21.78
CA ILE A 384 11.86 7.16 21.38
C ILE A 384 12.19 7.09 19.88
N GLY A 385 12.46 5.90 19.34
CA GLY A 385 12.72 5.69 17.92
C GLY A 385 11.55 6.16 17.04
N SER A 386 10.32 5.91 17.47
CA SER A 386 9.11 6.37 16.75
C SER A 386 8.97 7.89 16.72
N LEU A 387 9.48 8.60 17.73
CA LEU A 387 9.56 10.06 17.69
C LEU A 387 10.54 10.51 16.60
N GLY A 388 11.68 9.83 16.47
CA GLY A 388 12.67 10.06 15.41
C GLY A 388 12.11 9.78 14.01
N ALA A 389 11.41 8.67 13.84
CA ALA A 389 10.67 8.32 12.62
C ALA A 389 9.68 9.42 12.22
N SER A 390 9.15 10.12 13.22
CA SER A 390 8.15 11.12 12.98
C SER A 390 8.69 12.49 12.52
N PHE A 391 10.00 12.65 12.51
CA PHE A 391 10.70 13.74 11.83
C PHE A 391 11.20 13.32 10.43
N GLU A 392 11.05 12.05 10.05
CA GLU A 392 11.26 11.58 8.68
C GLU A 392 10.11 12.08 7.79
N GLY A 393 10.42 12.48 6.55
CA GLY A 393 9.43 13.06 5.65
C GLY A 393 8.27 12.09 5.40
N ARG A 394 7.02 12.60 5.39
CA ARG A 394 5.78 11.82 5.21
C ARG A 394 5.75 10.94 3.95
N HIS A 395 6.60 11.26 2.97
CA HIS A 395 6.63 10.64 1.65
C HIS A 395 7.25 9.23 1.63
N TYR A 396 8.24 8.95 2.47
CA TYR A 396 8.93 7.65 2.46
C TYR A 396 8.06 6.51 3.00
N PHE A 397 7.31 6.78 4.09
CA PHE A 397 6.49 5.75 4.74
C PHE A 397 5.27 5.36 3.90
N ARG A 398 4.67 6.34 3.21
CA ARG A 398 3.56 6.10 2.29
C ARG A 398 4.00 5.37 1.04
N HIS A 399 5.17 5.72 0.49
CA HIS A 399 5.71 5.02 -0.66
C HIS A 399 5.95 3.52 -0.35
N VAL A 400 6.60 3.20 0.78
CA VAL A 400 6.83 1.79 1.17
C VAL A 400 5.54 1.04 1.52
N ALA A 401 4.49 1.73 1.96
CA ALA A 401 3.21 1.11 2.31
C ALA A 401 2.24 0.95 1.12
N TYR A 402 2.38 1.76 0.07
CA TYR A 402 1.46 1.79 -1.06
C TYR A 402 2.07 1.27 -2.35
N VAL A 403 3.37 1.41 -2.57
CA VAL A 403 4.01 1.01 -3.83
C VAL A 403 4.53 -0.41 -3.71
N ASP A 404 3.94 -1.31 -4.51
CA ASP A 404 4.39 -2.70 -4.57
C ASP A 404 5.63 -2.85 -5.46
N GLU A 405 5.72 -2.04 -6.54
CA GLU A 405 6.81 -2.08 -7.52
C GLU A 405 7.04 -0.71 -8.19
N GLU A 406 8.28 -0.45 -8.63
CA GLU A 406 8.63 0.68 -9.48
C GLU A 406 9.06 0.17 -10.87
N LEU A 407 8.26 0.47 -11.89
CA LEU A 407 8.51 0.06 -13.28
C LEU A 407 9.27 1.11 -14.06
#